data_AF-A0AA85JRE1-F1
#
_entry.id   AF-A0AA85JRE1-F1
#
_cell.length_a   1.000
_cell.length_b   1.000
_cell.length_c   1.000
_cell.angle_alpha   90.00
_cell.angle_beta   90.00
_cell.angle_gamma   90.00
#
_symmetry.space_group_name_H-M   'P 1'
#
loop_
_entity.id
_entity.type
_entity.pdbx_description
1 polymer ?
#
loop_
_entity_poly.entity_id
_entity_poly.type
_entity_poly.pdbx_seq_one_letter_code
_entity_poly.pdbx_strand_id
1 'polypeptide(L)'
;PGVKKLNLLIKLEMKRLSVLYNQRFLSCKTPSNLWKLFKEITNGKRCISVPSLNVDTLNKSFIRSSVDTLPNDTNHIDNNFSGFNTLDVLKCLRSLKPSQSLGPDGIPAIVLRNCADILCYPLTNIFNASFSGNVLPFAWKNIKIIPIA
;
A
#
# COMPACT_ATOMS: atom_id res chain seq x y z
N PRO A 1 13.59 44.40 17.93
CA PRO A 1 13.02 44.89 16.64
C PRO A 1 13.39 44.01 15.42
N GLY A 2 14.66 43.59 15.28
CA GLY A 2 15.14 42.82 14.12
C GLY A 2 14.62 41.38 13.99
N VAL A 3 14.56 40.63 15.10
CA VAL A 3 14.16 39.20 15.09
C VAL A 3 12.71 38.99 14.62
N LYS A 4 11.79 39.88 15.00
CA LYS A 4 10.38 39.82 14.57
C LYS A 4 10.25 40.04 13.06
N LYS A 5 11.02 40.98 12.50
CA LYS A 5 11.06 41.26 11.06
C LYS A 5 11.66 40.08 10.28
N LEU A 6 12.74 39.49 10.79
CA LEU A 6 13.34 38.29 10.19
C LEU A 6 12.38 37.09 10.21
N ASN A 7 11.73 36.82 11.33
CA ASN A 7 10.75 35.74 11.45
C ASN A 7 9.55 35.94 10.50
N LEU A 8 9.11 37.18 10.31
CA LEU A 8 8.09 37.50 9.33
C LEU A 8 8.57 37.18 7.90
N LEU A 9 9.80 37.53 7.55
CA LEU A 9 10.34 37.25 6.22
C LEU A 9 10.50 35.75 5.97
N ILE A 10 10.97 35.00 6.97
CA ILE A 10 11.04 33.53 6.90
C ILE A 10 9.65 32.93 6.68
N LYS A 11 8.63 33.39 7.43
CA LYS A 11 7.24 32.90 7.25
C LYS A 11 6.69 33.21 5.86
N LEU A 12 6.92 34.41 5.35
CA LEU A 12 6.48 34.80 4.01
C LEU A 12 7.16 33.96 2.93
N GLU A 13 8.46 33.71 3.08
CA GLU A 13 9.21 32.89 2.14
C GLU A 13 8.77 31.42 2.18
N MET A 14 8.55 30.86 3.37
CA MET A 14 8.00 29.50 3.51
C MET A 14 6.62 29.38 2.84
N LYS A 15 5.76 30.39 2.99
CA LYS A 15 4.45 30.42 2.33
C LYS A 15 4.60 30.50 0.81
N ARG A 16 5.50 31.35 0.31
CA ARG A 16 5.79 31.49 -1.13
C ARG A 16 6.31 30.18 -1.74
N LEU A 17 7.27 29.54 -1.08
CA LEU A 17 7.85 28.26 -1.51
C LEU A 17 6.82 27.14 -1.49
N SER A 18 5.98 27.06 -0.46
CA SER A 18 4.90 26.08 -0.37
C SER A 18 3.96 26.16 -1.59
N VAL A 19 3.50 27.37 -1.94
CA VAL A 19 2.65 27.58 -3.11
C VAL A 19 3.35 27.16 -4.41
N LEU A 20 4.61 27.60 -4.60
CA LEU A 20 5.39 27.29 -5.79
C LEU A 20 5.58 25.77 -6.00
N TYR A 21 5.98 25.06 -4.95
CA TYR A 21 6.23 23.62 -5.06
C TYR A 21 4.94 22.81 -5.20
N ASN A 22 3.85 23.23 -4.55
CA ASN A 22 2.54 22.61 -4.75
C ASN A 22 2.06 22.74 -6.21
N GLN A 23 2.23 23.91 -6.83
CA GLN A 23 1.91 24.10 -8.24
C GLN A 23 2.77 23.20 -9.15
N ARG A 24 4.09 23.14 -8.90
CA ARG A 24 4.99 22.25 -9.63
C ARG A 24 4.63 20.77 -9.44
N PHE A 25 4.26 20.37 -8.23
CA PHE A 25 3.81 19.02 -7.92
C PHE A 25 2.56 18.65 -8.72
N LEU A 26 1.55 19.51 -8.74
CA LEU A 26 0.32 19.31 -9.51
C LEU A 26 0.56 19.28 -11.03
N SER A 27 1.60 19.97 -11.52
CA SER A 27 1.97 19.95 -12.95
C SER A 27 2.66 18.66 -13.40
N CYS A 28 3.12 17.81 -12.46
CA CYS A 28 3.81 16.56 -12.78
C CYS A 28 2.81 15.48 -13.25
N LYS A 29 2.79 15.21 -14.56
CA LYS A 29 1.89 14.20 -15.17
C LYS A 29 2.42 12.77 -15.14
N THR A 30 3.69 12.57 -14.77
CA THR A 30 4.35 11.25 -14.79
C THR A 30 5.21 11.05 -13.54
N PRO A 31 5.37 9.79 -13.09
CA PRO A 31 6.23 9.46 -11.95
C PRO A 31 7.69 9.92 -12.14
N SER A 32 8.20 9.90 -13.37
CA SER A 32 9.57 10.32 -13.68
C SER A 32 9.78 11.83 -13.47
N ASN A 33 8.81 12.65 -13.89
CA ASN A 33 8.87 14.10 -13.68
C ASN A 33 8.74 14.46 -12.20
N LEU A 34 7.88 13.74 -11.48
CA LEU A 34 7.74 13.89 -10.03
C LEU A 34 9.05 13.53 -9.31
N TRP A 35 9.72 12.46 -9.72
CA TRP A 35 11.00 12.04 -9.14
C TRP A 35 12.15 13.02 -9.44
N LYS A 36 12.17 13.64 -10.62
CA LYS A 36 13.11 14.72 -10.95
C LYS A 36 12.90 15.94 -10.06
N LEU A 37 11.65 16.38 -9.90
CA LEU A 37 11.30 17.49 -9.00
C LEU A 37 11.70 17.17 -7.55
N PHE A 38 11.44 15.95 -7.09
CA PHE A 38 11.82 15.52 -5.75
C PHE A 38 13.33 15.57 -5.53
N LYS A 39 14.13 15.10 -6.50
CA LYS A 39 15.59 15.19 -6.43
C LYS A 39 16.09 16.63 -6.39
N GLU A 40 15.46 17.53 -7.14
CA GLU A 40 15.77 18.97 -7.14
C GLU A 40 15.51 19.58 -5.75
N ILE A 41 14.34 19.32 -5.15
CA ILE A 41 13.95 19.85 -3.83
C ILE A 41 14.86 19.31 -2.73
N THR A 42 15.19 18.02 -2.78
CA THR A 42 15.98 17.34 -1.74
C THR A 42 17.49 17.50 -1.94
N ASN A 43 17.93 18.22 -2.99
CA ASN A 43 19.34 18.31 -3.39
C ASN A 43 19.99 16.92 -3.56
N GLY A 44 19.20 15.90 -3.88
CA GLY A 44 19.66 14.51 -3.94
C GLY A 44 20.28 13.99 -2.64
N LYS A 45 20.04 14.63 -1.48
CA LYS A 45 20.49 14.10 -0.19
C LYS A 45 19.79 12.76 0.00
N ARG A 46 20.58 11.69 -0.12
CA ARG A 46 20.15 10.32 0.17
C ARG A 46 19.45 10.31 1.53
N CYS A 47 18.35 9.56 1.60
CA CYS A 47 17.63 9.27 2.82
C CYS A 47 18.64 9.07 3.96
N ILE A 48 18.53 9.90 5.00
CA ILE A 48 19.27 9.68 6.23
C ILE A 48 18.80 8.30 6.71
N SER A 49 19.72 7.35 6.90
CA SER A 49 19.38 6.10 7.57
C SER A 49 18.86 6.48 8.94
N VAL A 50 17.53 6.50 9.11
CA VAL A 50 16.92 6.86 10.38
C VAL A 50 17.25 5.72 11.33
N PRO A 51 18.14 5.91 12.33
CA PRO A 51 18.48 4.84 13.24
C PRO A 51 17.22 4.61 14.08
N SER A 52 16.70 3.38 14.05
CA SER A 52 15.54 2.89 14.82
C SER A 52 14.13 3.15 14.29
N LEU A 53 13.93 3.39 12.99
CA LEU A 53 12.57 3.27 12.46
C LEU A 53 12.14 1.80 12.44
N ASN A 54 11.45 1.36 13.49
CA ASN A 54 10.87 0.02 13.54
C ASN A 54 9.80 -0.11 12.43
N VAL A 55 10.04 -1.00 11.48
CA VAL A 55 9.14 -1.31 10.36
C VAL A 55 7.75 -1.74 10.87
N ASP A 56 7.68 -2.35 12.06
CA ASP A 56 6.42 -2.72 12.69
C ASP A 56 5.60 -1.49 13.09
N THR A 57 6.24 -0.40 13.49
CA THR A 57 5.56 0.86 13.83
C THR A 57 4.96 1.49 12.57
N LEU A 58 5.67 1.46 11.45
CA LEU A 58 5.14 1.90 10.16
C LEU A 58 3.95 1.03 9.71
N ASN A 59 4.10 -0.30 9.74
CA ASN A 59 3.04 -1.24 9.39
C ASN A 59 1.77 -0.97 10.21
N LYS A 60 1.90 -0.81 11.54
CA LYS A 60 0.77 -0.50 12.43
C LYS A 60 0.04 0.79 12.03
N SER A 61 0.79 1.85 11.71
CA SER A 61 0.19 3.14 11.33
C SER A 61 -0.56 3.07 10.00
N PHE A 62 -0.03 2.33 9.02
CA PHE A 62 -0.65 2.16 7.71
C PHE A 62 -1.95 1.35 7.78
N ILE A 63 -1.95 0.25 8.55
CA ILE A 63 -3.17 -0.53 8.79
C ILE A 63 -4.23 0.33 9.47
N ARG A 64 -3.87 1.09 10.51
CA ARG A 64 -4.82 1.96 11.23
C ARG A 64 -5.46 3.01 10.30
N SER A 65 -4.68 3.66 9.45
CA SER A 65 -5.17 4.63 8.46
C SER A 65 -6.16 4.04 7.46
N SER A 66 -6.09 2.73 7.19
CA SER A 66 -6.94 2.06 6.21
C SER A 66 -8.31 1.68 6.78
N VAL A 67 -8.43 1.58 8.11
CA VAL A 67 -9.67 1.22 8.80
C VAL A 67 -10.56 2.44 9.04
N ASP A 68 -9.97 3.64 9.15
CA ASP A 68 -10.69 4.89 9.45
C ASP A 68 -11.28 5.58 8.21
N THR A 69 -11.16 4.99 7.01
CA THR A 69 -11.75 5.54 5.77
C THR A 69 -12.38 4.46 4.91
N LEU A 70 -13.32 3.71 5.47
CA LEU A 70 -14.34 3.08 4.62
C LEU A 70 -15.38 4.16 4.33
N PRO A 71 -15.60 4.57 3.07
CA PRO A 71 -16.78 5.35 2.72
C PRO A 71 -17.98 4.56 3.22
N ASN A 72 -18.89 5.24 3.90
CA ASN A 72 -20.15 4.68 4.36
C ASN A 72 -21.10 4.43 3.17
N ASP A 73 -20.62 3.76 2.12
CA ASP A 73 -21.40 3.31 0.97
C ASP A 73 -22.07 1.99 1.34
N THR A 74 -23.03 2.04 2.27
CA THR A 74 -23.77 0.87 2.75
C THR A 74 -24.81 0.35 1.76
N ASN A 75 -24.89 0.88 0.51
CA ASN A 75 -26.07 0.68 -0.33
C ASN A 75 -25.82 0.10 -1.74
N HIS A 76 -24.67 -0.55 -1.99
CA HIS A 76 -24.58 -1.47 -3.12
C HIS A 76 -24.09 -2.84 -2.61
N ILE A 77 -24.93 -3.48 -1.80
CA ILE A 77 -24.83 -4.93 -1.67
C ILE A 77 -25.26 -5.46 -3.03
N ASP A 78 -24.27 -5.76 -3.88
CA ASP A 78 -24.50 -6.62 -5.03
C ASP A 78 -24.93 -7.99 -4.48
N ASN A 79 -26.23 -8.15 -4.25
CA ASN A 79 -26.89 -9.37 -3.75
C ASN A 79 -26.71 -10.57 -4.70
N ASN A 80 -25.91 -10.42 -5.76
CA ASN A 80 -25.70 -11.39 -6.81
C ASN A 80 -24.37 -12.15 -6.68
N PHE A 81 -23.55 -11.86 -5.66
CA PHE A 81 -22.35 -12.65 -5.40
C PHE A 81 -22.74 -13.97 -4.71
N SER A 82 -22.77 -15.05 -5.48
CA SER A 82 -23.12 -16.40 -5.00
C SER A 82 -21.96 -17.14 -4.32
N GLY A 83 -20.83 -16.47 -4.10
CA GLY A 83 -19.62 -17.05 -3.52
C GLY A 83 -18.52 -17.30 -4.54
N PHE A 84 -17.39 -17.81 -4.04
CA PHE A 84 -16.24 -18.21 -4.83
C PHE A 84 -16.44 -19.63 -5.39
N ASN A 85 -16.12 -19.82 -6.67
CA ASN A 85 -16.10 -21.14 -7.29
C ASN A 85 -14.66 -21.66 -7.47
N THR A 86 -14.51 -22.99 -7.44
CA THR A 86 -13.20 -23.66 -7.49
C THR A 86 -12.47 -23.42 -8.81
N LEU A 87 -13.21 -23.33 -9.92
CA LEU A 87 -12.62 -23.14 -11.25
C LEU A 87 -11.95 -21.77 -11.37
N ASP A 88 -12.56 -20.73 -10.83
CA ASP A 88 -12.02 -19.37 -10.88
C ASP A 88 -10.86 -19.22 -9.90
N VAL A 89 -10.95 -19.82 -8.72
CA VAL A 89 -9.79 -19.91 -7.80
C VAL A 89 -8.62 -20.63 -8.48
N LEU A 90 -8.87 -21.73 -9.18
CA LEU A 90 -7.85 -22.46 -9.93
C LEU A 90 -7.23 -21.58 -11.04
N LYS A 91 -8.05 -20.86 -11.82
CA LYS A 91 -7.56 -19.92 -12.85
C LYS A 91 -6.68 -18.84 -12.23
N CYS A 92 -7.09 -18.28 -11.11
CA CYS A 92 -6.32 -17.27 -10.37
C CYS A 92 -4.98 -17.83 -9.87
N LEU A 93 -4.96 -19.03 -9.30
CA LEU A 93 -3.71 -19.67 -8.86
C LEU A 93 -2.76 -19.93 -10.03
N ARG A 94 -3.29 -20.36 -11.18
CA ARG A 94 -2.49 -20.62 -12.39
C ARG A 94 -1.98 -19.35 -13.07
N SER A 95 -2.69 -18.23 -12.92
CA SER A 95 -2.28 -16.93 -13.48
C SER A 95 -1.24 -16.19 -12.64
N LEU A 96 -0.92 -16.70 -11.44
CA LEU A 96 0.14 -16.14 -10.60
C LEU A 96 1.47 -16.09 -11.37
N LYS A 97 2.07 -14.90 -11.40
CA LYS A 97 3.41 -14.72 -11.96
C LYS A 97 4.43 -15.37 -11.03
N PRO A 98 5.35 -16.19 -11.54
CA PRO A 98 6.50 -16.66 -10.77
C PRO A 98 7.29 -15.44 -10.30
N SER A 99 7.23 -15.14 -9.00
CA SER A 99 8.03 -14.07 -8.41
C SER A 99 9.11 -14.69 -7.52
N GLN A 100 10.30 -14.09 -7.54
CA GLN A 100 11.36 -14.39 -6.59
C GLN A 100 11.09 -13.79 -5.21
N SER A 101 10.14 -12.83 -5.10
CA SER A 101 9.72 -12.29 -3.82
C SER A 101 8.88 -13.30 -3.07
N LEU A 102 9.29 -13.64 -1.84
CA LEU A 102 8.47 -14.41 -0.92
C LEU A 102 7.37 -13.50 -0.35
N GLY A 103 6.16 -14.04 -0.21
CA GLY A 103 5.11 -13.39 0.55
C GLY A 103 5.50 -13.20 2.02
N PRO A 104 4.65 -12.52 2.83
CA PRO A 104 4.86 -12.41 4.27
C PRO A 104 4.89 -13.78 4.99
N ASP A 105 4.35 -14.81 4.34
CA ASP A 105 4.33 -16.21 4.76
C ASP A 105 5.59 -17.01 4.36
N GLY A 106 6.52 -16.42 3.59
CA GLY A 106 7.70 -17.12 3.10
C GLY A 106 7.42 -18.06 1.93
N ILE A 107 6.20 -18.10 1.39
CA ILE A 107 5.81 -19.02 0.32
C ILE A 107 5.93 -18.27 -1.03
N PRO A 108 6.76 -18.74 -1.97
CA PRO A 108 6.84 -18.12 -3.27
C PRO A 108 5.62 -18.45 -4.13
N ALA A 109 5.19 -17.49 -4.96
CA ALA A 109 4.01 -17.63 -5.81
C ALA A 109 4.07 -18.85 -6.77
N ILE A 110 5.29 -19.30 -7.13
CA ILE A 110 5.48 -20.51 -7.95
C ILE A 110 4.98 -21.78 -7.25
N VAL A 111 5.08 -21.85 -5.91
CA VAL A 111 4.60 -23.00 -5.14
C VAL A 111 3.08 -23.06 -5.21
N LEU A 112 2.40 -21.93 -5.00
CA LEU A 112 0.95 -21.84 -5.11
C LEU A 112 0.45 -22.18 -6.52
N ARG A 113 1.19 -21.73 -7.55
CA ARG A 113 0.89 -22.05 -8.95
C ARG A 113 1.07 -23.54 -9.26
N ASN A 114 2.16 -24.15 -8.82
CA ASN A 114 2.45 -25.56 -9.08
C ASN A 114 1.51 -26.49 -8.30
N CYS A 115 1.09 -26.08 -7.11
CA CYS A 115 0.14 -26.82 -6.28
C CYS A 115 -1.33 -26.42 -6.53
N ALA A 116 -1.62 -25.66 -7.59
CA ALA A 116 -2.93 -25.07 -7.82
C ALA A 116 -4.07 -26.09 -7.86
N ASP A 117 -3.83 -27.26 -8.45
CA ASP A 117 -4.82 -28.34 -8.58
C ASP A 117 -5.22 -28.94 -7.22
N ILE A 118 -4.32 -28.92 -6.25
CA ILE A 118 -4.55 -29.44 -4.88
C ILE A 118 -5.11 -28.32 -3.98
N LEU A 119 -4.62 -27.09 -4.16
CA LEU A 119 -4.95 -25.95 -3.31
C LEU A 119 -6.26 -25.26 -3.68
N CYS A 120 -6.75 -25.40 -4.92
CA CYS A 120 -7.94 -24.68 -5.37
C CYS A 120 -9.15 -24.97 -4.48
N TYR A 121 -9.43 -26.25 -4.21
CA TYR A 121 -10.57 -26.66 -3.40
C TYR A 121 -10.52 -26.16 -1.94
N PRO A 122 -9.45 -26.40 -1.15
CA PRO A 122 -9.40 -25.91 0.22
C PRO A 122 -9.40 -24.38 0.29
N LEU A 123 -8.76 -23.67 -0.65
CA LEU A 123 -8.79 -22.21 -0.68
C LEU A 123 -10.18 -21.67 -1.00
N THR A 124 -10.92 -22.27 -1.93
CA THR A 124 -12.32 -21.91 -2.19
C THR A 124 -13.19 -22.04 -0.94
N ASN A 125 -13.02 -23.12 -0.17
CA ASN A 125 -13.77 -23.31 1.08
C ASN A 125 -13.42 -22.24 2.11
N ILE A 126 -12.14 -21.89 2.25
CA ILE A 126 -11.70 -20.81 3.16
C ILE A 126 -12.28 -19.46 2.72
N PHE A 127 -12.25 -19.14 1.42
CA PHE A 127 -12.82 -17.89 0.91
C PHE A 127 -14.32 -17.80 1.15
N ASN A 128 -15.06 -18.87 0.88
CA ASN A 128 -16.50 -18.92 1.12
C ASN A 128 -16.84 -18.81 2.60
N ALA A 129 -16.12 -19.53 3.47
CA ALA A 129 -16.31 -19.44 4.92
C ALA A 129 -15.99 -18.03 5.46
N SER A 130 -14.92 -17.42 4.95
CA SER A 130 -14.53 -16.05 5.31
C SER A 130 -15.59 -15.03 4.89
N PHE A 131 -16.13 -15.18 3.67
CA PHE A 131 -17.17 -14.32 3.14
C PHE A 131 -18.49 -14.48 3.89
N SER A 132 -18.97 -15.71 4.09
CA SER A 132 -20.21 -15.96 4.84
C SER A 132 -20.11 -15.54 6.30
N GLY A 133 -18.92 -15.69 6.90
CA GLY A 133 -18.66 -15.30 8.28
C GLY A 133 -18.34 -13.82 8.47
N ASN A 134 -18.17 -13.03 7.39
CA ASN A 134 -17.65 -11.67 7.42
C ASN A 134 -16.35 -11.52 8.25
N VAL A 135 -15.50 -12.55 8.22
CA VAL A 135 -14.28 -12.63 9.04
C VAL A 135 -13.11 -13.06 8.18
N LEU A 136 -12.09 -12.21 8.09
CA LEU A 136 -10.82 -12.55 7.47
C LEU A 136 -9.91 -13.35 8.43
N PRO A 137 -9.23 -14.41 7.96
CA PRO A 137 -8.19 -15.10 8.71
C PRO A 137 -7.15 -14.14 9.27
N PHE A 138 -6.76 -14.34 10.54
CA PHE A 138 -5.79 -13.47 11.20
C PHE A 138 -4.47 -13.36 10.43
N ALA A 139 -4.01 -14.47 9.84
CA ALA A 139 -2.79 -14.51 9.03
C ALA A 139 -2.82 -13.53 7.84
N TRP A 140 -4.00 -13.28 7.23
CA TRP A 140 -4.13 -12.37 6.09
C TRP A 140 -4.15 -10.89 6.49
N LYS A 141 -4.41 -10.60 7.76
CA LYS A 141 -4.34 -9.24 8.31
C LYS A 141 -2.91 -8.80 8.59
N ASN A 142 -1.95 -9.72 8.55
CA ASN A 142 -0.54 -9.45 8.83
C ASN A 142 0.22 -9.11 7.54
N ILE A 143 0.33 -7.82 7.21
CA ILE A 143 1.04 -7.34 6.01
C ILE A 143 2.44 -6.87 6.40
N LYS A 144 3.46 -7.28 5.63
CA LYS A 144 4.84 -6.83 5.79
C LYS A 144 5.20 -5.81 4.71
N ILE A 145 5.34 -4.53 5.05
CA ILE A 145 5.85 -3.50 4.14
C ILE A 145 7.37 -3.65 4.06
N ILE A 146 7.89 -3.81 2.83
CA ILE A 146 9.33 -3.82 2.57
C ILE A 146 9.67 -2.49 1.87
N PRO A 147 10.58 -1.66 2.42
CA PRO A 147 11.01 -0.44 1.75
C PRO A 147 11.77 -0.79 0.46
N ILE A 148 11.46 -0.07 -0.62
CA ILE A 148 12.18 -0.18 -1.90
C ILE A 148 13.52 0.54 -1.73
N ALA A 149 14.62 -0.18 -1.99
CA ALA A 149 15.98 0.35 -1.96
C ALA A 149 16.35 1.05 -3.28
#